data_AF-A0A2N0Z2P0-F1
#
_entry.id   AF-A0A2N0Z2P0-F1
#
_cell.length_a   1.000
_cell.length_b   1.000
_cell.length_c   1.000
_cell.angle_alpha   90.00
_cell.angle_beta   90.00
_cell.angle_gamma   90.00
#
_symmetry.space_group_name_H-M   'P 1'
#
loop_
_entity.id
_entity.type
_entity.pdbx_description
1 polymer ?
#
loop_
_entity_poly.entity_id
_entity_poly.type
_entity_poly.pdbx_seq_one_letter_code
_entity_poly.pdbx_strand_id
1 'polypeptide(L)'
;MSTTKINITPVENKYIRLILSLENMDKEKLEDLGDSFLVKINKKSKSGNELYFSIFFNKKLMNKPVKSSNPSVSITKNKNLIALEVTMMLELTEIQKAGEFYLVNKEYATTPAFEFSYKMNQAYYDKKIGQYLESERVEEDTEEKENIDL
;
A
#
# COMPACT_ATOMS: atom_id res chain seq x y z
N MET A 1 -10.22 17.59 -8.40
CA MET A 1 -9.07 16.71 -8.75
C MET A 1 -9.09 15.52 -7.80
N SER A 2 -8.78 14.32 -8.30
CA SER A 2 -8.71 13.13 -7.45
C SER A 2 -7.45 13.15 -6.58
N THR A 3 -7.61 12.87 -5.29
CA THR A 3 -6.51 12.83 -4.34
C THR A 3 -6.00 11.40 -4.24
N THR A 4 -4.68 11.21 -4.34
CA THR A 4 -4.04 9.92 -4.09
C THR A 4 -3.18 10.05 -2.85
N LYS A 5 -3.42 9.19 -1.86
CA LYS A 5 -2.63 9.09 -0.63
C LYS A 5 -2.07 7.68 -0.55
N ILE A 6 -0.82 7.58 -0.13
CA ILE A 6 -0.16 6.32 0.18
C ILE A 6 0.35 6.46 1.61
N ASN A 7 -0.05 5.54 2.46
CA ASN A 7 0.50 5.40 3.80
C ASN A 7 1.18 4.03 3.91
N ILE A 8 2.40 4.03 4.42
CA ILE A 8 3.20 2.85 4.69
C ILE A 8 3.63 2.95 6.14
N THR A 9 3.33 1.93 6.93
CA THR A 9 3.64 1.88 8.35
C THR A 9 4.02 0.46 8.74
N PRO A 10 5.13 0.26 9.48
CA PRO A 10 5.50 -1.05 10.01
C PRO A 10 4.49 -1.52 11.08
N VAL A 11 4.33 -2.83 11.20
CA VAL A 11 3.42 -3.48 12.15
C VAL A 11 4.09 -4.72 12.72
N GLU A 12 4.15 -4.82 14.04
CA GLU A 12 4.67 -5.99 14.79
C GLU A 12 6.06 -6.43 14.31
N ASN A 13 6.87 -5.49 13.80
CA ASN A 13 8.26 -5.68 13.31
C ASN A 13 8.49 -6.85 12.36
N LYS A 14 7.41 -7.32 11.76
CA LYS A 14 7.39 -8.39 10.77
C LYS A 14 6.71 -7.95 9.49
N TYR A 15 5.74 -7.05 9.61
CA TYR A 15 4.90 -6.65 8.50
C TYR A 15 4.97 -5.16 8.23
N ILE A 16 4.51 -4.79 7.05
CA ILE A 16 4.23 -3.44 6.61
C ILE A 16 2.75 -3.38 6.27
N ARG A 17 2.05 -2.45 6.90
CA ARG A 17 0.72 -2.05 6.44
C ARG A 17 0.86 -0.97 5.38
N LEU A 18 0.34 -1.27 4.19
CA LEU A 18 0.19 -0.32 3.11
C LEU A 18 -1.28 0.05 2.93
N ILE A 19 -1.58 1.34 2.89
CA ILE A 19 -2.92 1.87 2.59
C ILE A 19 -2.79 2.81 1.40
N LEU A 20 -3.41 2.45 0.27
CA LEU A 20 -3.57 3.30 -0.90
C LEU A 20 -5.01 3.82 -0.93
N SER A 21 -5.18 5.13 -0.84
CA SER A 21 -6.49 5.78 -0.91
C SER A 21 -6.56 6.69 -2.15
N LEU A 22 -7.57 6.48 -2.98
CA LEU A 22 -7.95 7.34 -4.09
C LEU A 22 -9.30 7.95 -3.77
N GLU A 23 -9.35 9.26 -3.65
CA GLU A 23 -10.56 9.98 -3.28
C GLU A 23 -11.01 10.88 -4.43
N ASN A 24 -12.32 11.08 -4.55
CA ASN A 24 -12.94 12.01 -5.50
C ASN A 24 -12.51 11.76 -6.96
N MET A 25 -12.44 10.49 -7.37
CA MET A 25 -12.24 10.13 -8.77
C MET A 25 -13.55 10.31 -9.53
N ASP A 26 -13.55 11.17 -10.54
CA ASP A 26 -14.69 11.27 -11.45
C ASP A 26 -14.87 9.92 -12.17
N LYS A 27 -16.10 9.38 -12.16
CA LYS A 27 -16.42 8.12 -12.83
C LYS A 27 -15.99 8.12 -14.31
N GLU A 28 -16.03 9.28 -14.97
CA GLU A 28 -15.63 9.47 -16.37
C GLU A 28 -14.14 9.27 -16.62
N LYS A 29 -13.30 9.32 -15.57
CA LYS A 29 -11.86 9.03 -15.65
C LYS A 29 -11.55 7.54 -15.53
N LEU A 30 -12.57 6.72 -15.30
CA LEU A 30 -12.43 5.28 -15.31
C LEU A 30 -12.60 4.75 -16.72
N GLU A 31 -11.79 3.76 -17.09
CA GLU A 31 -11.98 3.03 -18.33
C GLU A 31 -13.15 2.06 -18.14
N ASP A 32 -14.25 2.30 -18.86
CA ASP A 32 -15.46 1.48 -18.81
C ASP A 32 -15.32 0.27 -19.76
N LEU A 33 -15.39 -0.93 -19.19
CA LEU A 33 -15.22 -2.20 -19.90
C LEU A 33 -16.51 -3.04 -19.83
N GLY A 34 -17.68 -2.39 -19.92
CA GLY A 34 -18.99 -3.05 -19.90
C GLY A 34 -19.49 -3.31 -18.49
N ASP A 35 -19.18 -4.48 -17.91
CA ASP A 35 -19.59 -4.84 -16.54
C ASP A 35 -18.54 -4.49 -15.48
N SER A 36 -17.40 -3.95 -15.91
CA SER A 36 -16.24 -3.67 -15.06
C SER A 36 -15.65 -2.29 -15.35
N PHE A 37 -14.82 -1.82 -14.42
CA PHE A 37 -13.98 -0.65 -14.60
C PHE A 37 -12.51 -1.01 -14.45
N LEU A 38 -11.66 -0.26 -15.14
CA LEU A 38 -10.22 -0.27 -14.97
C LEU A 38 -9.75 1.13 -14.54
N VAL A 39 -8.93 1.15 -13.48
CA VAL A 39 -8.25 2.36 -13.00
C VAL A 39 -6.75 2.12 -13.17
N LYS A 40 -6.04 3.08 -13.78
CA LYS A 40 -4.58 3.09 -13.86
C LYS A 40 -4.07 4.41 -13.32
N ILE A 41 -3.07 4.33 -12.44
CA ILE A 41 -2.42 5.49 -11.83
C ILE A 41 -0.92 5.33 -11.96
N ASN A 42 -0.30 6.37 -12.48
CA ASN A 42 1.14 6.56 -12.45
C ASN A 42 1.41 7.94 -11.84
N LYS A 43 2.08 7.97 -10.68
CA LYS A 43 2.39 9.22 -9.96
C LYS A 43 3.83 9.20 -9.50
N LYS A 44 4.51 10.33 -9.70
CA LYS A 44 5.83 10.63 -9.16
C LYS A 44 5.72 11.78 -8.17
N SER A 45 6.22 11.60 -6.95
CA SER A 45 6.29 12.66 -5.96
C SER A 45 7.45 13.61 -6.26
N LYS A 46 7.42 14.82 -5.67
CA LYS A 46 8.55 15.76 -5.72
C LYS A 46 9.83 15.18 -5.08
N SER A 47 9.68 14.27 -4.12
CA SER A 47 10.80 13.58 -3.48
C SER A 47 11.37 12.43 -4.33
N GLY A 48 10.78 12.14 -5.50
CA GLY A 48 11.25 11.08 -6.38
C GLY A 48 10.70 9.68 -6.07
N ASN A 49 9.71 9.56 -5.17
CA ASN A 49 8.99 8.31 -4.98
C ASN A 49 8.00 8.11 -6.13
N GLU A 50 7.86 6.89 -6.61
CA GLU A 50 7.03 6.56 -7.78
C GLU A 50 6.01 5.49 -7.41
N LEU A 51 4.75 5.74 -7.75
CA LEU A 51 3.63 4.81 -7.63
C LEU A 51 3.15 4.45 -9.03
N TYR A 52 3.12 3.15 -9.30
CA TYR A 52 2.28 2.56 -10.32
C TYR A 52 1.20 1.71 -9.64
N PHE A 53 -0.05 1.90 -10.04
CA PHE A 53 -1.17 1.14 -9.52
C PHE A 53 -2.21 0.92 -10.61
N SER A 54 -2.68 -0.32 -10.74
CA SER A 54 -3.74 -0.69 -11.67
C SER A 54 -4.73 -1.59 -10.95
N ILE A 55 -6.04 -1.30 -11.06
CA ILE A 55 -7.08 -2.17 -10.50
C ILE A 55 -8.21 -2.37 -11.51
N PHE A 56 -8.60 -3.63 -11.65
CA PHE A 56 -9.74 -4.07 -12.42
C PHE A 56 -10.83 -4.59 -11.47
N PHE A 57 -12.03 -4.03 -11.57
CA PHE A 57 -13.13 -4.42 -10.68
C PHE A 57 -14.49 -4.41 -11.35
N ASN A 58 -15.32 -5.38 -10.97
CA ASN A 58 -16.71 -5.45 -11.44
C ASN A 58 -17.54 -4.32 -10.80
N LYS A 59 -18.42 -3.68 -11.59
CA LYS A 59 -19.30 -2.58 -11.14
C LYS A 59 -20.19 -2.99 -9.95
N LYS A 60 -20.53 -4.28 -9.85
CA LYS A 60 -21.33 -4.85 -8.76
C LYS A 60 -20.60 -4.86 -7.41
N LEU A 61 -19.29 -4.60 -7.37
CA LEU A 61 -18.51 -4.49 -6.13
C LEU A 61 -18.61 -3.09 -5.48
N MET A 62 -19.12 -2.09 -6.21
CA MET A 62 -19.31 -0.75 -5.66
C MET A 62 -20.26 -0.77 -4.47
N ASN A 63 -19.89 -0.05 -3.41
CA ASN A 63 -20.63 0.07 -2.16
C ASN A 63 -20.91 -1.28 -1.47
N LYS A 64 -20.20 -2.35 -1.85
CA LYS A 64 -20.29 -3.64 -1.16
C LYS A 64 -19.12 -3.80 -0.20
N PRO A 65 -19.37 -4.31 1.01
CA PRO A 65 -18.30 -4.74 1.89
C PRO A 65 -17.59 -5.93 1.25
N VAL A 66 -16.32 -5.77 0.92
CA VAL A 66 -15.46 -6.91 0.57
C VAL A 66 -15.09 -7.58 1.89
N LYS A 67 -15.33 -8.90 1.99
CA LYS A 67 -15.01 -9.68 3.19
C LYS A 67 -13.54 -9.43 3.59
N SER A 68 -13.28 -9.37 4.89
CA SER A 68 -11.92 -9.20 5.44
C SER A 68 -10.98 -10.24 4.83
N SER A 69 -10.09 -9.77 3.98
CA SER A 69 -9.05 -10.53 3.29
C SER A 69 -7.81 -9.65 3.20
N ASN A 70 -6.64 -10.27 3.10
CA ASN A 70 -5.41 -9.57 2.77
C ASN A 70 -5.06 -9.90 1.32
N PRO A 71 -5.12 -8.95 0.38
CA PRO A 71 -5.40 -7.52 0.56
C PRO A 71 -6.90 -7.22 0.70
N SER A 72 -7.25 -6.15 1.43
CA SER A 72 -8.61 -5.66 1.52
C SER A 72 -8.83 -4.50 0.55
N VAL A 73 -9.97 -4.52 -0.14
CA VAL A 73 -10.30 -3.48 -1.13
C VAL A 73 -11.70 -2.95 -0.86
N SER A 74 -11.83 -1.63 -0.74
CA SER A 74 -13.10 -0.94 -0.59
C SER A 74 -13.31 -0.01 -1.77
N ILE A 75 -14.47 -0.14 -2.42
CA ILE A 75 -14.84 0.70 -3.56
C ILE A 75 -16.16 1.36 -3.21
N THR A 76 -16.13 2.66 -2.99
CA THR A 76 -17.33 3.45 -2.71
C THR A 76 -17.64 4.41 -3.83
N LYS A 77 -18.93 4.56 -4.13
CA LYS A 77 -19.45 5.50 -5.11
C LYS A 77 -20.41 6.44 -4.41
N ASN A 78 -20.12 7.73 -4.48
CA ASN A 78 -20.99 8.81 -4.02
C ASN A 78 -21.29 9.75 -5.21
N LYS A 79 -22.55 9.72 -5.69
CA LYS A 79 -22.97 10.39 -6.92
C LYS A 79 -22.07 9.99 -8.11
N ASN A 80 -21.31 10.94 -8.66
CA ASN A 80 -20.39 10.73 -9.78
C ASN A 80 -18.94 10.52 -9.34
N LEU A 81 -18.68 10.55 -8.03
CA LEU A 81 -17.35 10.36 -7.47
C LEU A 81 -17.18 8.93 -6.98
N ILE A 82 -15.99 8.39 -7.22
CA ILE A 82 -15.56 7.08 -6.78
C ILE A 82 -14.38 7.27 -5.83
N ALA A 83 -14.42 6.54 -4.73
CA ALA A 83 -13.30 6.37 -3.82
C ALA A 83 -12.89 4.89 -3.80
N LEU A 84 -11.58 4.67 -3.81
CA LEU A 84 -10.96 3.37 -3.70
C LEU A 84 -10.01 3.40 -2.51
N GLU A 85 -10.09 2.38 -1.68
CA GLU A 85 -9.09 2.12 -0.65
C GLU A 85 -8.60 0.68 -0.79
N VAL A 86 -7.28 0.51 -0.85
CA VAL A 86 -6.62 -0.80 -0.82
C VAL A 86 -5.74 -0.85 0.41
N THR A 87 -5.99 -1.80 1.31
CA THR A 87 -5.14 -2.06 2.47
C THR A 87 -4.46 -3.42 2.31
N MET A 88 -3.15 -3.46 2.49
CA MET A 88 -2.34 -4.67 2.36
C MET A 88 -1.44 -4.82 3.57
N MET A 89 -1.32 -6.05 4.06
CA MET A 89 -0.28 -6.46 4.99
C MET A 89 0.77 -7.22 4.19
N LEU A 90 1.97 -6.67 4.14
CA LEU A 90 3.13 -7.21 3.42
C LEU A 90 4.18 -7.65 4.43
N GLU A 91 4.98 -8.66 4.14
CA GLU A 91 6.15 -8.94 4.98
C GLU A 91 7.24 -7.89 4.73
N LEU A 92 8.04 -7.56 5.74
CA LEU A 92 9.16 -6.62 5.59
C LEU A 92 10.17 -7.06 4.51
N THR A 93 10.33 -8.38 4.36
CA THR A 93 11.18 -9.03 3.35
C THR A 93 10.71 -8.78 1.91
N GLU A 94 9.46 -8.33 1.71
CA GLU A 94 8.93 -8.02 0.40
C GLU A 94 9.41 -6.68 -0.15
N ILE A 95 10.10 -5.86 0.67
CA ILE A 95 10.83 -4.69 0.19
C ILE A 95 12.20 -5.11 -0.33
N GLN A 96 12.43 -4.87 -1.61
CA GLN A 96 13.69 -5.17 -2.28
C GLN A 96 14.51 -3.90 -2.48
N LYS A 97 15.81 -3.94 -2.15
CA LYS A 97 16.75 -2.88 -2.50
C LYS A 97 17.12 -2.97 -3.98
N ALA A 98 16.98 -1.87 -4.70
CA ALA A 98 17.27 -1.74 -6.13
C ALA A 98 18.09 -0.48 -6.39
N GLY A 99 19.41 -0.59 -6.24
CA GLY A 99 20.33 0.54 -6.27
C GLY A 99 20.06 1.51 -5.10
N GLU A 100 19.82 2.78 -5.43
CA GLU A 100 19.52 3.86 -4.47
C GLU A 100 18.05 3.90 -4.00
N PHE A 101 17.25 2.91 -4.39
CA PHE A 101 15.82 2.85 -4.11
C PHE A 101 15.41 1.55 -3.44
N TYR A 102 14.25 1.58 -2.80
CA TYR A 102 13.55 0.41 -2.28
C TYR A 102 12.26 0.22 -3.06
N LEU A 103 11.98 -1.00 -3.49
CA LEU A 103 10.81 -1.35 -4.28
C LEU A 103 9.94 -2.36 -3.55
N VAL A 104 8.64 -2.17 -3.72
CA VAL A 104 7.62 -3.19 -3.48
C VAL A 104 6.86 -3.39 -4.77
N ASN A 105 6.81 -4.64 -5.25
CA ASN A 105 6.03 -5.03 -6.42
C ASN A 105 5.10 -6.18 -6.04
N LYS A 106 3.81 -6.02 -6.28
CA LYS A 106 2.79 -7.01 -5.96
C LYS A 106 1.72 -7.08 -7.05
N GLU A 107 1.29 -8.30 -7.32
CA GLU A 107 0.15 -8.61 -8.17
C GLU A 107 -0.80 -9.51 -7.38
N TYR A 108 -2.08 -9.17 -7.39
CA TYR A 108 -3.13 -9.94 -6.74
C TYR A 108 -4.19 -10.31 -7.75
N ALA A 109 -4.25 -11.58 -8.11
CA ALA A 109 -5.29 -12.18 -8.95
C ALA A 109 -6.58 -12.46 -8.15
N THR A 110 -7.03 -11.50 -7.34
CA THR A 110 -8.26 -11.60 -6.52
C THR A 110 -9.44 -10.91 -7.22
N THR A 111 -10.59 -10.80 -6.54
CA THR A 111 -11.73 -10.02 -7.04
C THR A 111 -12.04 -8.92 -6.02
N PRO A 112 -11.64 -7.67 -6.27
CA PRO A 112 -11.06 -7.12 -7.51
C PRO A 112 -9.57 -7.47 -7.72
N ALA A 113 -9.14 -7.57 -8.98
CA ALA A 113 -7.74 -7.89 -9.34
C ALA A 113 -6.93 -6.61 -9.46
N PHE A 114 -5.69 -6.60 -8.99
CA PHE A 114 -4.86 -5.40 -9.05
C PHE A 114 -3.36 -5.67 -9.03
N GLU A 115 -2.62 -4.68 -9.50
CA GLU A 115 -1.17 -4.60 -9.47
C GLU A 115 -0.74 -3.31 -8.77
N PHE A 116 0.32 -3.43 -7.98
CA PHE A 116 0.92 -2.34 -7.24
C PHE A 116 2.44 -2.39 -7.35
N SER A 117 3.05 -1.27 -7.75
CA SER A 117 4.48 -1.05 -7.66
C SER A 117 4.76 0.29 -7.00
N TYR A 118 5.58 0.26 -5.96
CA TYR A 118 5.99 1.48 -5.26
C TYR A 118 7.49 1.52 -5.04
N LYS A 119 8.08 2.57 -5.59
CA LYS A 119 9.50 2.89 -5.49
C LYS A 119 9.68 4.02 -4.49
N MET A 120 10.45 3.73 -3.46
CA MET A 120 10.78 4.65 -2.37
C MET A 120 12.25 5.04 -2.48
N ASN A 121 12.54 6.32 -2.32
CA ASN A 121 13.91 6.75 -2.09
C ASN A 121 14.40 6.31 -0.69
N GLN A 122 15.73 6.29 -0.50
CA GLN A 122 16.36 5.93 0.77
C GLN A 122 15.81 6.73 1.97
N ALA A 123 15.75 8.06 1.85
CA ALA A 123 15.29 8.91 2.95
C ALA A 123 13.85 8.63 3.41
N TYR A 124 12.95 8.27 2.48
CA TYR A 124 11.59 7.89 2.80
C TYR A 124 11.53 6.52 3.45
N TYR A 125 12.29 5.56 2.93
CA TYR A 125 12.41 4.22 3.52
C TYR A 125 12.92 4.29 4.96
N ASP A 126 14.02 5.00 5.21
CA ASP A 126 14.61 5.09 6.56
C ASP A 126 13.63 5.72 7.55
N LYS A 127 13.00 6.82 7.15
CA LYS A 127 12.01 7.53 7.97
C LYS A 127 10.77 6.69 8.30
N LYS A 128 10.35 5.79 7.40
CA LYS A 128 9.08 5.07 7.53
C LYS A 128 9.23 3.64 8.01
N ILE A 129 10.34 3.00 7.69
CA ILE A 129 10.55 1.55 7.87
C ILE A 129 11.88 1.31 8.59
N GLY A 130 12.98 1.91 8.12
CA GLY A 130 14.33 1.63 8.64
C GLY A 130 14.49 1.90 10.14
N GLN A 131 13.99 3.04 10.64
CA GLN A 131 14.08 3.41 12.06
C GLN A 131 13.39 2.41 13.00
N TYR A 132 12.33 1.73 12.54
CA TYR A 132 11.60 0.77 13.36
C TYR A 132 12.32 -0.57 13.48
N LEU A 133 13.09 -0.96 12.45
CA LEU A 133 13.97 -2.14 12.51
C LEU A 133 15.15 -1.93 13.46
N GLU A 134 15.65 -0.70 13.58
CA GLU A 134 16.79 -0.37 14.45
C GLU A 134 16.39 -0.14 15.91
N SER A 135 15.16 0.33 16.16
CA SER A 135 14.68 0.61 17.53
C SER A 135 14.56 -0.64 18.39
N GLU A 136 14.20 -1.80 17.82
CA GLU A 136 14.11 -3.06 18.57
C GLU A 136 15.44 -3.77 18.79
N ARG A 137 16.45 -3.59 17.92
CA ARG A 137 17.80 -4.12 18.18
C ARG A 137 18.39 -3.56 19.48
N VAL A 138 18.01 -2.34 19.84
CA VAL A 138 18.44 -1.71 21.09
C VAL A 138 17.65 -2.23 22.29
N GLU A 139 16.40 -2.66 22.13
CA GLU A 139 15.59 -3.24 23.21
C GLU A 139 15.97 -4.71 23.49
N GLU A 140 16.21 -5.53 22.47
CA GLU A 140 16.67 -6.93 22.65
C GLU A 140 18.08 -7.01 23.30
N ASP A 141 19.01 -6.11 22.94
CA ASP A 141 20.36 -6.05 23.55
C ASP A 141 20.35 -5.54 25.01
N THR A 142 19.24 -4.96 25.47
CA THR A 142 19.11 -4.44 26.84
C THR A 142 18.50 -5.48 27.78
N GLU A 143 17.55 -6.30 27.32
CA GLU A 143 16.94 -7.37 28.15
C GLU A 143 17.86 -8.58 28.37
N GLU A 144 18.79 -8.91 27.46
CA GLU A 144 19.75 -10.00 27.68
C GLU A 144 20.81 -9.71 28.75
N LYS A 145 21.01 -8.45 29.13
CA LYS A 145 22.03 -8.07 30.13
C LYS A 145 21.52 -8.04 31.58
N GLU A 146 20.21 -8.06 31.82
CA GLU A 146 19.66 -8.06 33.18
C GLU A 146 19.41 -9.45 33.78
N ASN A 147 19.60 -10.54 33.01
CA ASN A 147 19.38 -11.92 33.49
C ASN A 147 20.66 -12.73 33.73
N ILE A 148 21.82 -12.09 33.82
CA ILE A 148 23.08 -12.71 34.27
C ILE A 148 23.57 -11.98 35.53
N ASP A 149 22.81 -12.10 36.62
CA ASP A 149 23.33 -12.03 37.99
C ASP A 149 22.21 -12.32 38.99
N LEU A 150 22.00 -13.60 39.30
CA LEU A 150 21.41 -14.08 40.56
C LEU A 150 22.08 -15.39 40.97
#